data_AF-A0A931INQ5-F1
#
_entry.id   AF-A0A931INQ5-F1
#
_cell.length_a   1.000
_cell.length_b   1.000
_cell.length_c   1.000
_cell.angle_alpha   90.00
_cell.angle_beta   90.00
_cell.angle_gamma   90.00
#
_symmetry.space_group_name_H-M   'P 1'
#
loop_
_entity.id
_entity.type
_entity.pdbx_description
1 polymer ?
#
loop_
_entity_poly.entity_id
_entity_poly.type
_entity_poly.pdbx_seq_one_letter_code
_entity_poly.pdbx_strand_id
1 'polypeptide(L)'
;MSIMDRGNDLGDCCEAIPSLLSSRYYLHLSAKTKIDDSITAEGLLSHDNMRLFVDHYCSLIEGLDREAAAVSLAGWFTGAALAIQHMLSVHNHILKFELADMRFFIERNESAFPEIRCHVNEWTISNLPLEKMSHEQQRYNTLAHAYGQLLAPLLRVIAKVSGSSVRALWGQVLAALHDACMLWKQEIQHSEQITTIINDFDTVVSGLDGALFQLKRNPLNIPLRYVKSLDGTKEDVLLKPSCCLYYRIEAGQYCFVCPRITEKARTVMREAFQKEKG
;
A
#
# COMPACT_ATOMS: atom_id res chain seq x y z
N MET A 1 18.56 17.65 -21.39
CA MET A 1 18.24 17.76 -19.95
C MET A 1 17.11 18.77 -19.84
N SER A 2 15.86 18.33 -20.00
CA SER A 2 14.67 19.18 -19.89
C SER A 2 13.97 18.81 -18.60
N ILE A 3 14.04 19.70 -17.61
CA ILE A 3 13.17 19.65 -16.44
C ILE A 3 11.85 20.23 -16.94
N MET A 4 10.84 19.38 -17.14
CA MET A 4 9.49 19.84 -17.44
C MET A 4 8.89 20.35 -16.12
N ASP A 5 8.90 21.68 -15.98
CA ASP A 5 8.32 22.41 -14.87
C ASP A 5 6.80 22.58 -15.13
N ARG A 6 6.00 22.23 -14.12
CA ARG A 6 4.60 22.61 -13.89
C ARG A 6 3.54 22.17 -14.93
N GLY A 7 2.91 21.03 -14.62
CA GLY A 7 1.45 20.90 -14.55
C GLY A 7 0.58 21.14 -15.78
N ASN A 8 1.12 21.37 -16.98
CA ASN A 8 0.27 21.77 -18.11
C ASN A 8 0.66 21.24 -19.50
N ASP A 9 1.55 20.26 -19.60
CA ASP A 9 1.95 19.70 -20.91
C ASP A 9 2.14 18.19 -20.86
N LEU A 10 1.05 17.50 -20.56
CA LEU A 10 0.96 16.04 -20.54
C LEU A 10 -0.21 15.67 -21.46
N GLY A 11 0.08 15.15 -22.65
CA GLY A 11 -0.91 14.84 -23.69
C GLY A 11 -1.97 13.81 -23.27
N ASP A 12 -2.93 13.53 -24.18
CA ASP A 12 -4.22 12.81 -24.02
C ASP A 12 -4.31 11.57 -23.11
N CYS A 13 -3.20 10.96 -22.67
CA CYS A 13 -3.17 9.97 -21.58
C CYS A 13 -3.26 10.58 -20.16
N CYS A 14 -3.16 11.91 -20.01
CA CYS A 14 -2.90 12.55 -18.71
C CYS A 14 -4.11 12.84 -17.84
N GLU A 15 -5.29 13.14 -18.40
CA GLU A 15 -6.48 13.43 -17.58
C GLU A 15 -6.87 12.24 -16.69
N ALA A 16 -6.46 11.03 -17.09
CA ALA A 16 -6.69 9.80 -16.33
C ALA A 16 -5.74 9.60 -15.13
N ILE A 17 -4.52 10.16 -15.13
CA ILE A 17 -3.51 9.84 -14.10
C ILE A 17 -3.93 10.36 -12.71
N PRO A 18 -4.29 11.64 -12.52
CA PRO A 18 -4.75 12.11 -11.20
C PRO A 18 -5.98 11.35 -10.70
N SER A 19 -6.93 11.03 -11.59
CA SER A 19 -8.13 10.25 -11.26
C SER A 19 -7.79 8.82 -10.85
N LEU A 20 -6.89 8.16 -11.57
CA LEU A 20 -6.35 6.83 -11.25
C LEU A 20 -5.66 6.83 -9.88
N LEU A 21 -4.80 7.81 -9.61
CA LEU A 21 -4.08 7.90 -8.34
C LEU A 21 -5.03 8.12 -7.15
N SER A 22 -6.01 8.99 -7.33
CA SER A 22 -7.03 9.29 -6.33
C SER A 22 -7.93 8.07 -6.04
N SER A 23 -8.44 7.42 -7.08
CA SER A 23 -9.43 6.33 -6.94
C SER A 23 -8.81 5.01 -6.48
N ARG A 24 -7.59 4.70 -6.92
CA ARG A 24 -6.95 3.40 -6.66
C ARG A 24 -5.99 3.41 -5.48
N TYR A 25 -5.33 4.54 -5.23
CA TYR A 25 -4.29 4.65 -4.22
C TYR A 25 -4.59 5.71 -3.16
N TYR A 26 -5.79 6.30 -3.19
CA TYR A 26 -6.21 7.33 -2.24
C TYR A 26 -5.24 8.54 -2.22
N LEU A 27 -4.52 8.74 -3.33
CA LEU A 27 -3.46 9.74 -3.49
C LEU A 27 -3.93 10.87 -4.40
N HIS A 28 -4.11 12.04 -3.82
CA HIS A 28 -4.52 13.25 -4.51
C HIS A 28 -3.30 14.12 -4.80
N LEU A 29 -3.03 14.37 -6.07
CA LEU A 29 -2.01 15.31 -6.51
C LEU A 29 -2.69 16.66 -6.81
N SER A 30 -2.45 17.67 -5.98
CA SER A 30 -2.95 19.02 -6.26
C SER A 30 -2.03 20.09 -5.65
N ALA A 31 -1.71 21.08 -6.47
CA ALA A 31 -0.88 22.19 -6.03
C ALA A 31 -1.66 23.07 -5.04
N LYS A 32 -1.09 23.24 -3.84
CA LYS A 32 -1.49 24.29 -2.88
C LYS A 32 -2.94 24.24 -2.39
N THR A 33 -3.52 23.05 -2.22
CA THR A 33 -4.81 22.93 -1.53
C THR A 33 -4.58 22.79 -0.04
N LYS A 34 -5.08 23.76 0.74
CA LYS A 34 -5.17 23.62 2.19
C LYS A 34 -6.33 22.70 2.51
N ILE A 35 -6.03 21.53 3.06
CA ILE A 35 -7.03 20.59 3.57
C ILE A 35 -7.14 20.82 5.08
N ASP A 36 -8.27 21.37 5.52
CA ASP A 36 -8.56 21.49 6.95
C ASP A 36 -8.67 20.08 7.58
N ASP A 37 -8.37 19.95 8.87
CA ASP A 37 -8.32 18.66 9.59
C ASP A 37 -7.36 17.59 9.02
N SER A 38 -6.25 18.03 8.42
CA SER A 38 -5.17 17.16 7.95
C SER A 38 -3.88 17.29 8.77
N ILE A 39 -3.07 16.24 8.79
CA ILE A 39 -1.75 16.19 9.41
C ILE A 39 -0.66 15.92 8.38
N THR A 40 0.47 16.64 8.45
CA THR A 40 1.65 16.36 7.60
C THR A 40 2.24 15.00 7.90
N ALA A 41 2.79 14.30 6.90
CA ALA A 41 3.48 13.03 7.13
C ALA A 41 4.70 13.18 8.07
N GLU A 42 5.45 14.28 7.98
CA GLU A 42 6.52 14.60 8.94
C GLU A 42 5.98 14.79 10.36
N GLY A 43 4.84 15.46 10.51
CA GLY A 43 4.14 15.61 11.78
C GLY A 43 3.74 14.27 12.41
N LEU A 44 3.38 13.28 11.59
CA LEU A 44 3.13 11.90 12.03
C LEU A 44 4.40 11.15 12.45
N LEU A 45 5.61 11.64 12.16
CA LEU A 45 6.83 11.03 12.69
C LEU A 45 7.02 11.29 14.20
N SER A 46 6.29 12.25 14.77
CA SER A 46 6.18 12.42 16.22
C SER A 46 5.36 11.30 16.85
N HIS A 47 5.89 10.68 17.91
CA HIS A 47 5.18 9.63 18.65
C HIS A 47 3.84 10.12 19.22
N ASP A 48 3.76 11.36 19.70
CA ASP A 48 2.52 11.87 20.29
C ASP A 48 1.45 12.09 19.21
N ASN A 49 1.84 12.67 18.07
CA ASN A 49 0.92 12.89 16.96
C ASN A 49 0.45 11.57 16.34
N MET A 50 1.35 10.61 16.11
CA MET A 50 0.95 9.29 15.61
C MET A 50 0.04 8.58 16.60
N ARG A 51 0.32 8.66 17.92
CA ARG A 51 -0.55 8.04 18.93
C ARG A 51 -1.95 8.64 18.88
N LEU A 52 -2.08 9.98 18.83
CA LEU A 52 -3.37 10.65 18.69
C LEU A 52 -4.09 10.24 17.40
N PHE A 53 -3.36 10.13 16.28
CA PHE A 53 -3.92 9.71 15.01
C PHE A 53 -4.42 8.26 15.04
N VAL A 54 -3.63 7.33 15.59
CA VAL A 54 -4.00 5.91 15.77
C VAL A 54 -5.21 5.78 16.71
N ASP A 55 -5.24 6.52 17.82
CA ASP A 55 -6.34 6.50 18.78
C ASP A 55 -7.63 7.04 18.17
N HIS A 56 -7.53 8.15 17.43
CA HIS A 56 -8.67 8.70 16.71
C HIS A 56 -9.20 7.71 15.67
N TYR A 57 -8.33 7.12 14.86
CA TYR A 57 -8.73 6.13 13.87
C TYR A 57 -9.32 4.86 14.53
N CYS A 58 -8.75 4.39 15.63
CA CYS A 58 -9.25 3.26 16.40
C CYS A 58 -10.68 3.48 16.87
N SER A 59 -10.98 4.68 17.40
CA SER A 59 -12.33 5.04 17.80
C SER A 59 -13.31 5.06 16.63
N LEU A 60 -12.85 5.41 15.42
CA LEU A 60 -13.72 5.51 14.25
C LEU A 60 -14.08 4.17 13.64
N ILE A 61 -13.16 3.21 13.72
CA ILE A 61 -13.39 1.85 13.21
C ILE A 61 -13.96 0.92 14.28
N GLU A 62 -14.35 1.44 15.45
CA GLU A 62 -14.78 0.65 16.61
C GLU A 62 -13.77 -0.46 16.94
N GLY A 63 -12.49 -0.11 16.88
CA GLY A 63 -11.38 -1.00 17.17
C GLY A 63 -11.31 -1.29 18.66
N LEU A 64 -11.13 -2.57 19.01
CA LEU A 64 -11.01 -3.00 20.41
C LEU A 64 -9.67 -2.57 21.04
N ASP A 65 -8.68 -2.22 20.20
CA ASP A 65 -7.36 -1.77 20.62
C ASP A 65 -6.57 -1.11 19.47
N ARG A 66 -5.49 -0.43 19.85
CA ARG A 66 -4.58 0.26 18.93
C ARG A 66 -3.93 -0.66 17.90
N GLU A 67 -3.75 -1.96 18.18
CA GLU A 67 -3.13 -2.84 17.20
C GLU A 67 -4.04 -3.05 15.99
N ALA A 68 -5.35 -3.18 16.21
CA ALA A 68 -6.34 -3.29 15.14
C ALA A 68 -6.32 -2.05 14.22
N ALA A 69 -6.25 -0.85 14.81
CA ALA A 69 -6.12 0.40 14.05
C ALA A 69 -4.79 0.48 13.30
N ALA A 70 -3.69 0.12 13.95
CA ALA A 70 -2.34 0.20 13.40
C ALA A 70 -2.14 -0.64 12.13
N VAL A 71 -2.64 -1.89 12.11
CA VAL A 71 -2.52 -2.74 10.92
C VAL A 71 -3.36 -2.23 9.75
N SER A 72 -4.53 -1.64 10.02
CA SER A 72 -5.36 -0.99 8.98
C SER A 72 -4.67 0.25 8.42
N LEU A 73 -4.11 1.11 9.29
CA LEU A 73 -3.33 2.28 8.88
C LEU A 73 -2.11 1.92 8.04
N ALA A 74 -1.43 0.81 8.35
CA ALA A 74 -0.33 0.33 7.51
C ALA A 74 -0.79 0.00 6.07
N GLY A 75 -2.00 -0.57 5.92
CA GLY A 75 -2.62 -0.78 4.62
C GLY A 75 -2.86 0.54 3.88
N TRP A 76 -3.45 1.53 4.54
CA TRP A 76 -3.71 2.83 3.93
C TRP A 76 -2.45 3.58 3.51
N PHE A 77 -1.44 3.66 4.38
CA PHE A 77 -0.18 4.34 4.06
C PHE A 77 0.60 3.67 2.93
N THR A 78 0.29 2.42 2.59
CA THR A 78 0.87 1.72 1.44
C THR A 78 0.46 2.36 0.11
N GLY A 79 -0.68 3.07 0.06
CA GLY A 79 -1.22 3.70 -1.16
C GLY A 79 -0.20 4.59 -1.89
N ALA A 80 0.49 5.48 -1.17
CA ALA A 80 1.49 6.36 -1.76
C ALA A 80 2.67 5.61 -2.40
N ALA A 81 3.15 4.54 -1.76
CA ALA A 81 4.23 3.71 -2.30
C ALA A 81 3.75 2.92 -3.54
N LEU A 82 2.52 2.40 -3.53
CA LEU A 82 1.94 1.70 -4.68
C LEU A 82 1.65 2.64 -5.85
N ALA A 83 1.26 3.88 -5.58
CA ALA A 83 1.10 4.89 -6.63
C ALA A 83 2.42 5.14 -7.36
N ILE A 84 3.52 5.32 -6.63
CA ILE A 84 4.86 5.49 -7.22
C ILE A 84 5.24 4.24 -8.02
N GLN A 85 5.07 3.05 -7.44
CA GLN A 85 5.39 1.81 -8.15
C GLN A 85 4.50 1.61 -9.38
N HIS A 86 3.22 1.97 -9.34
CA HIS A 86 2.34 1.85 -10.49
C HIS A 86 2.79 2.74 -11.65
N MET A 87 3.11 4.00 -11.36
CA MET A 87 3.67 4.92 -12.36
C MET A 87 4.96 4.36 -12.98
N LEU A 88 5.80 3.72 -12.16
CA LEU A 88 7.07 3.14 -12.60
C LEU A 88 6.88 1.86 -13.43
N SER A 89 6.10 0.91 -12.93
CA SER A 89 5.94 -0.44 -13.48
C SER A 89 5.01 -0.47 -14.70
N VAL A 90 3.94 0.33 -14.68
CA VAL A 90 2.90 0.30 -15.72
C VAL A 90 3.10 1.43 -16.74
N HIS A 91 3.42 2.63 -16.26
CA HIS A 91 3.52 3.81 -17.13
C HIS A 91 4.96 4.19 -17.50
N ASN A 92 5.97 3.49 -16.97
CA ASN A 92 7.39 3.81 -17.18
C ASN A 92 7.76 5.28 -16.83
N HIS A 93 7.05 5.83 -15.85
CA HIS A 93 7.21 7.19 -15.34
C HIS A 93 7.73 7.15 -13.90
N ILE A 94 8.61 8.10 -13.57
CA ILE A 94 9.04 8.37 -12.20
C ILE A 94 8.10 9.43 -11.63
N LEU A 95 7.24 9.03 -10.70
CA LEU A 95 6.50 9.95 -9.82
C LEU A 95 7.35 10.19 -8.57
N LYS A 96 7.63 11.45 -8.26
CA LYS A 96 8.45 11.83 -7.10
C LYS A 96 7.77 12.92 -6.27
N PHE A 97 7.81 12.73 -4.96
CA PHE A 97 7.42 13.68 -3.91
C PHE A 97 8.06 13.25 -2.58
N GLU A 98 8.21 14.16 -1.63
CA GLU A 98 8.85 13.87 -0.34
C GLU A 98 7.81 13.80 0.80
N LEU A 99 8.22 13.30 1.97
CA LEU A 99 7.36 13.28 3.17
C LEU A 99 6.86 14.67 3.55
N ALA A 100 7.67 15.71 3.34
CA ALA A 100 7.32 17.10 3.62
C ALA A 100 6.11 17.58 2.79
N ASP A 101 5.89 16.97 1.62
CA ASP A 101 4.84 17.36 0.69
C ASP A 101 3.52 16.62 0.95
N MET A 102 3.56 15.58 1.78
CA MET A 102 2.45 14.68 2.06
C MET A 102 1.63 15.13 3.28
N ARG A 103 0.30 15.06 3.12
CA ARG A 103 -0.67 15.29 4.20
C ARG A 103 -1.71 14.17 4.22
N PHE A 104 -2.02 13.68 5.41
CA PHE A 104 -3.04 12.66 5.60
C PHE A 104 -4.26 13.24 6.30
N PHE A 105 -5.44 12.77 5.91
CA PHE A 105 -6.70 13.06 6.58
C PHE A 105 -7.60 11.84 6.53
N ILE A 106 -8.55 11.77 7.47
CA ILE A 106 -9.51 10.68 7.54
C ILE A 106 -10.79 11.14 6.87
N GLU A 107 -11.17 10.47 5.79
CA GLU A 107 -12.45 10.70 5.13
C GLU A 107 -13.51 9.80 5.80
N ARG A 108 -14.53 10.44 6.36
CA ARG A 108 -15.68 9.75 6.94
C ARG A 108 -16.75 9.60 5.89
N ASN A 109 -17.19 8.38 5.69
CA ASN A 109 -18.38 8.08 4.90
C ASN A 109 -19.39 7.42 5.84
N GLU A 110 -20.58 8.01 5.98
CA GLU A 110 -21.61 7.56 6.92
C GLU A 110 -22.03 6.09 6.71
N SER A 111 -21.81 5.55 5.52
CA SER A 111 -22.16 4.17 5.16
C SER A 111 -20.97 3.27 4.84
N ALA A 112 -19.72 3.76 5.02
CA ALA A 112 -18.54 2.99 4.67
C ALA A 112 -17.45 3.05 5.74
N PHE A 113 -16.52 2.11 5.63
CA PHE A 113 -15.36 2.04 6.51
C PHE A 113 -14.52 3.34 6.37
N PRO A 114 -14.09 3.98 7.47
CA PRO A 114 -13.29 5.20 7.41
C PRO A 114 -12.00 4.99 6.61
N GLU A 115 -11.79 5.85 5.61
CA GLU A 115 -10.65 5.78 4.69
C GLU A 115 -9.61 6.85 5.04
N ILE A 116 -8.33 6.56 4.76
CA ILE A 116 -7.27 7.56 4.87
C ILE A 116 -6.91 8.03 3.48
N ARG A 117 -7.01 9.34 3.26
CA ARG A 117 -6.61 9.99 2.02
C ARG A 117 -5.25 10.64 2.21
N CYS A 118 -4.42 10.58 1.17
CA CYS A 118 -3.13 11.24 1.12
C CYS A 118 -3.19 12.36 0.07
N HIS A 119 -2.83 13.57 0.46
CA HIS A 119 -2.69 14.70 -0.43
C HIS A 119 -1.22 15.08 -0.57
N VAL A 120 -0.76 15.34 -1.80
CA VAL A 120 0.62 15.72 -2.12
C VAL A 120 0.63 17.08 -2.78
N ASN A 121 1.25 18.05 -2.09
CA ASN A 121 1.26 19.46 -2.52
C ASN A 121 2.27 19.73 -3.63
N GLU A 122 3.44 19.11 -3.56
CA GLU A 122 4.54 19.28 -4.50
C GLU A 122 4.96 17.91 -5.02
N TRP A 123 5.02 17.78 -6.35
CA TRP A 123 5.33 16.51 -7.01
C TRP A 123 5.89 16.77 -8.40
N THR A 124 6.63 15.80 -8.92
CA THR A 124 7.12 15.80 -10.30
C THR A 124 6.87 14.46 -10.95
N ILE A 125 6.56 14.48 -12.24
CA ILE A 125 6.54 13.28 -13.10
C ILE A 125 7.60 13.46 -14.18
N SER A 126 8.42 12.44 -14.38
CA SER A 126 9.42 12.41 -15.45
C SER A 126 9.52 11.04 -16.10
N ASN A 127 9.93 10.98 -17.36
CA ASN A 127 10.24 9.71 -18.03
C ASN A 127 11.46 9.04 -17.41
N LEU A 128 11.50 7.70 -17.46
CA LEU A 128 12.73 6.97 -17.17
C LEU A 128 13.82 7.29 -18.22
N PRO A 129 15.11 7.35 -17.83
CA PRO A 129 16.19 7.53 -18.78
C PRO A 129 16.22 6.43 -19.85
N LEU A 130 16.59 6.79 -21.08
CA LEU A 130 16.67 5.85 -22.21
C LEU A 130 17.86 4.86 -22.10
N GLU A 131 18.92 5.25 -21.40
CA GLU A 131 20.11 4.41 -21.23
C GLU A 131 19.84 3.28 -20.23
N LYS A 132 20.03 2.02 -20.64
CA LYS A 132 19.62 0.84 -19.86
C LYS A 132 20.22 0.76 -18.45
N MET A 133 21.50 1.03 -18.26
CA MET A 133 22.10 0.98 -16.91
C MET A 133 21.53 2.08 -16.01
N SER A 134 21.36 3.29 -16.56
CA SER A 134 20.71 4.41 -15.89
C SER A 134 19.23 4.11 -15.62
N HIS A 135 18.58 3.34 -16.49
CA HIS A 135 17.19 2.90 -16.39
C HIS A 135 16.98 1.97 -15.19
N GLU A 136 17.71 0.86 -15.11
CA GLU A 136 17.60 -0.12 -14.01
C GLU A 136 17.95 0.51 -12.64
N GLN A 137 19.02 1.33 -12.58
CA GLN A 137 19.40 2.01 -11.34
C GLN A 137 18.32 3.01 -10.89
N GLN A 138 17.70 3.74 -11.81
CA GLN A 138 16.62 4.67 -11.45
C GLN A 138 15.35 3.96 -10.99
N ARG A 139 15.02 2.80 -11.56
CA ARG A 139 13.93 1.96 -11.04
C ARG A 139 14.19 1.54 -9.60
N TYR A 140 15.39 1.00 -9.33
CA TYR A 140 15.79 0.62 -7.97
C TYR A 140 15.69 1.80 -7.01
N ASN A 141 16.24 2.96 -7.37
CA ASN A 141 16.21 4.15 -6.53
C ASN A 141 14.78 4.64 -6.26
N THR A 142 13.90 4.58 -7.26
CA THR A 142 12.49 4.97 -7.13
C THR A 142 11.75 4.05 -6.15
N LEU A 143 11.95 2.73 -6.26
CA LEU A 143 11.37 1.75 -5.33
C LEU A 143 11.96 1.88 -3.93
N ALA A 144 13.28 2.06 -3.81
CA ALA A 144 13.95 2.27 -2.53
C ALA A 144 13.46 3.54 -1.82
N HIS A 145 13.19 4.61 -2.57
CA HIS A 145 12.58 5.83 -2.05
C HIS A 145 11.15 5.59 -1.57
N ALA A 146 10.28 5.02 -2.41
CA ALA A 146 8.88 4.76 -2.06
C ALA A 146 8.74 3.90 -0.78
N TYR A 147 9.46 2.78 -0.70
CA TYR A 147 9.31 1.84 0.40
C TYR A 147 10.19 2.18 1.60
N GLY A 148 11.43 2.64 1.38
CA GLY A 148 12.41 2.90 2.44
C GLY A 148 12.35 4.29 3.03
N GLN A 149 12.05 5.32 2.22
CA GLN A 149 12.11 6.71 2.65
C GLN A 149 10.73 7.29 2.96
N LEU A 150 9.68 6.93 2.21
CA LEU A 150 8.32 7.41 2.48
C LEU A 150 7.58 6.50 3.47
N LEU A 151 7.45 5.20 3.14
CA LEU A 151 6.60 4.29 3.91
C LEU A 151 7.24 3.82 5.22
N ALA A 152 8.52 3.40 5.19
CA ALA A 152 9.15 2.79 6.36
C ALA A 152 9.17 3.67 7.63
N PRO A 153 9.43 4.99 7.57
CA PRO A 153 9.36 5.85 8.74
C PRO A 153 7.99 5.84 9.42
N LEU A 154 6.91 5.91 8.64
CA LEU A 154 5.54 5.90 9.16
C LEU A 154 5.24 4.57 9.87
N LEU A 155 5.56 3.43 9.24
CA LEU A 155 5.32 2.11 9.83
C LEU A 155 6.13 1.88 11.11
N ARG A 156 7.35 2.41 11.20
CA ARG A 156 8.15 2.31 12.42
C ARG A 156 7.51 3.08 13.58
N VAL A 157 6.99 4.28 13.32
CA VAL A 157 6.34 5.08 14.36
C VAL A 157 5.00 4.44 14.77
N ILE A 158 4.20 3.95 13.83
CA ILE A 158 2.99 3.16 14.12
C ILE A 158 3.33 2.01 15.08
N ALA A 159 4.30 1.16 14.72
CA ALA A 159 4.69 0.00 15.52
C ALA A 159 5.07 0.38 16.97
N LYS A 160 5.79 1.49 17.14
CA LYS A 160 6.19 1.98 18.47
C LYS A 160 5.00 2.45 19.31
N VAL A 161 4.05 3.17 18.73
CA VAL A 161 2.94 3.78 19.51
C VAL A 161 1.78 2.82 19.74
N SER A 162 1.59 1.84 18.86
CA SER A 162 0.51 0.85 18.98
C SER A 162 0.93 -0.42 19.72
N GLY A 163 2.25 -0.69 19.83
CA GLY A 163 2.77 -1.97 20.30
C GLY A 163 2.71 -3.08 19.25
N SER A 164 2.25 -2.78 18.03
CA SER A 164 2.15 -3.77 16.96
C SER A 164 3.54 -4.24 16.50
N SER A 165 3.62 -5.52 16.12
CA SER A 165 4.80 -6.04 15.45
C SER A 165 5.04 -5.31 14.12
N VAL A 166 6.23 -4.73 13.96
CA VAL A 166 6.63 -4.10 12.69
C VAL A 166 6.53 -5.08 11.51
N ARG A 167 6.80 -6.38 11.76
CA ARG A 167 6.62 -7.45 10.75
C ARG A 167 5.16 -7.62 10.37
N ALA A 168 4.24 -7.47 11.33
CA ALA A 168 2.81 -7.58 11.04
C ALA A 168 2.33 -6.43 10.15
N LEU A 169 2.85 -5.22 10.35
CA LEU A 169 2.57 -4.05 9.49
C LEU A 169 3.10 -4.26 8.08
N TRP A 170 4.37 -4.66 7.92
CA TRP A 170 4.94 -5.00 6.61
C TRP A 170 4.22 -6.15 5.90
N GLY A 171 3.63 -7.09 6.65
CA GLY A 171 2.80 -8.13 6.05
C GLY A 171 1.49 -7.59 5.45
N GLN A 172 0.96 -6.45 5.93
CA GLN A 172 -0.16 -5.76 5.26
C GLN A 172 0.31 -5.10 3.96
N VAL A 173 1.49 -4.47 3.99
CA VAL A 173 2.13 -3.89 2.79
C VAL A 173 2.33 -4.95 1.71
N LEU A 174 2.87 -6.12 2.07
CA LEU A 174 3.09 -7.22 1.13
C LEU A 174 1.79 -7.74 0.52
N ALA A 175 0.72 -7.84 1.32
CA ALA A 175 -0.60 -8.24 0.80
C ALA A 175 -1.09 -7.24 -0.25
N ALA A 176 -1.08 -5.94 0.08
CA ALA A 176 -1.52 -4.88 -0.83
C ALA A 176 -0.67 -4.80 -2.10
N LEU A 177 0.66 -4.97 -1.99
CA LEU A 177 1.56 -5.01 -3.12
C LEU A 177 1.31 -6.21 -4.03
N HIS A 178 1.07 -7.39 -3.46
CA HIS A 178 0.74 -8.58 -4.24
C HIS A 178 -0.59 -8.39 -4.98
N ASP A 179 -1.64 -7.95 -4.29
CA ASP A 179 -2.96 -7.71 -4.89
C ASP A 179 -2.87 -6.67 -6.02
N ALA A 180 -2.12 -5.58 -5.81
CA ALA A 180 -1.90 -4.56 -6.82
C ALA A 180 -1.15 -5.10 -8.05
N CYS A 181 -0.07 -5.86 -7.85
CA CYS A 181 0.71 -6.49 -8.91
C CYS A 181 -0.14 -7.47 -9.74
N MET A 182 -0.97 -8.28 -9.09
CA MET A 182 -1.87 -9.21 -9.77
C MET A 182 -2.90 -8.45 -10.61
N LEU A 183 -3.47 -7.36 -10.08
CA LEU A 183 -4.42 -6.53 -10.82
C LEU A 183 -3.76 -5.85 -12.03
N TRP A 184 -2.57 -5.25 -11.87
CA TRP A 184 -1.84 -4.64 -12.99
C TRP A 184 -1.56 -5.65 -14.10
N LYS A 185 -1.15 -6.87 -13.75
CA LYS A 185 -0.89 -7.94 -14.73
C LYS A 185 -2.13 -8.36 -15.49
N GLN A 186 -3.31 -8.31 -14.88
CA GLN A 186 -4.58 -8.64 -15.53
C GLN A 186 -5.04 -7.55 -16.50
N GLU A 187 -4.72 -6.29 -16.19
CA GLU A 187 -5.11 -5.13 -17.00
C GLU A 187 -4.19 -4.93 -18.23
N ILE A 188 -2.97 -5.46 -18.19
CA ILE A 188 -1.94 -5.27 -19.22
C ILE A 188 -1.93 -6.40 -20.25
N GLN A 189 -1.90 -6.03 -21.53
CA GLN A 189 -1.84 -6.97 -22.65
C GLN A 189 -0.40 -7.26 -23.13
N HIS A 190 0.55 -6.36 -22.86
CA HIS A 190 1.92 -6.45 -23.37
C HIS A 190 2.84 -7.25 -22.44
N SER A 191 3.46 -8.31 -22.95
CA SER A 191 4.33 -9.23 -22.18
C SER A 191 5.57 -8.56 -21.57
N GLU A 192 6.14 -7.55 -22.22
CA GLU A 192 7.29 -6.80 -21.70
C GLU A 192 6.92 -5.97 -20.47
N GLN A 193 5.74 -5.35 -20.47
CA GLN A 193 5.22 -4.61 -19.31
C GLN A 193 4.90 -5.56 -18.16
N ILE A 194 4.33 -6.74 -18.42
CA ILE A 194 4.13 -7.79 -17.42
C ILE A 194 5.46 -8.21 -16.78
N THR A 195 6.49 -8.42 -17.59
CA THR A 195 7.84 -8.74 -17.11
C THR A 195 8.40 -7.62 -16.22
N THR A 196 8.18 -6.36 -16.62
CA THR A 196 8.59 -5.19 -15.84
C THR A 196 7.90 -5.12 -14.47
N ILE A 197 6.59 -5.36 -14.42
CA ILE A 197 5.81 -5.41 -13.17
C ILE A 197 6.36 -6.49 -12.22
N ILE A 198 6.66 -7.68 -12.76
CA ILE A 198 7.22 -8.79 -11.97
C ILE A 198 8.61 -8.44 -11.45
N ASN A 199 9.50 -7.91 -12.29
CA ASN A 199 10.86 -7.54 -11.88
C ASN A 199 10.88 -6.45 -10.80
N ASP A 200 10.00 -5.45 -10.90
CA ASP A 200 9.87 -4.42 -9.86
C ASP A 200 9.30 -4.98 -8.57
N PHE A 201 8.29 -5.85 -8.65
CA PHE A 201 7.77 -6.58 -7.50
C PHE A 201 8.89 -7.35 -6.79
N ASP A 202 9.67 -8.14 -7.53
CA ASP A 202 10.81 -8.91 -7.01
C ASP A 202 11.89 -8.01 -6.42
N THR A 203 12.14 -6.86 -7.03
CA THR A 203 13.04 -5.84 -6.50
C THR A 203 12.58 -5.38 -5.12
N VAL A 204 11.29 -5.08 -4.95
CA VAL A 204 10.73 -4.64 -3.66
C VAL A 204 10.77 -5.75 -2.61
N VAL A 205 10.35 -6.98 -2.96
CA VAL A 205 10.20 -8.06 -1.97
C VAL A 205 11.52 -8.74 -1.61
N SER A 206 12.50 -8.75 -2.53
CA SER A 206 13.76 -9.49 -2.33
C SER A 206 15.02 -8.67 -2.62
N GLY A 207 14.96 -7.65 -3.49
CA GLY A 207 16.13 -6.87 -3.93
C GLY A 207 16.51 -5.67 -3.05
N LEU A 208 15.53 -5.05 -2.37
CA LEU A 208 15.80 -3.93 -1.45
C LEU A 208 16.54 -4.40 -0.19
N ASP A 209 17.55 -3.63 0.23
CA ASP A 209 18.34 -3.92 1.44
C ASP A 209 17.50 -3.72 2.72
N GLY A 210 17.69 -4.59 3.72
CA GLY A 210 17.07 -4.46 5.04
C GLY A 210 17.35 -3.11 5.73
N ALA A 211 18.52 -2.52 5.48
CA ALA A 211 18.96 -1.24 6.04
C ALA A 211 18.03 -0.08 5.66
N LEU A 212 17.41 -0.11 4.48
CA LEU A 212 16.40 0.88 4.06
C LEU A 212 15.20 0.92 5.04
N PHE A 213 14.91 -0.22 5.67
CA PHE A 213 13.83 -0.36 6.64
C PHE A 213 14.30 -0.21 8.09
N GLN A 214 15.60 0.00 8.32
CA GLN A 214 16.29 -0.11 9.61
C GLN A 214 16.13 -1.50 10.25
N LEU A 215 16.18 -2.54 9.42
CA LEU A 215 16.05 -3.94 9.83
C LEU A 215 17.23 -4.76 9.29
N LYS A 216 17.51 -5.90 9.92
CA LYS A 216 18.59 -6.80 9.47
C LYS A 216 18.31 -7.45 8.11
N ARG A 217 17.02 -7.59 7.75
CA ARG A 217 16.56 -8.21 6.51
C ARG A 217 15.38 -7.42 5.96
N ASN A 218 15.16 -7.51 4.66
CA ASN A 218 13.97 -6.94 4.02
C ASN A 218 12.70 -7.55 4.67
N PRO A 219 11.81 -6.72 5.25
CA PRO A 219 10.62 -7.21 5.93
C PRO A 219 9.53 -7.72 4.98
N LEU A 220 9.64 -7.42 3.68
CA LEU A 220 8.74 -7.91 2.62
C LEU A 220 9.20 -9.26 2.05
N ASN A 221 10.41 -9.71 2.38
CA ASN A 221 10.92 -11.03 1.99
C ASN A 221 10.27 -12.12 2.87
N ILE A 222 8.99 -12.37 2.61
CA ILE A 222 8.16 -13.36 3.28
C ILE A 222 7.66 -14.35 2.22
N PRO A 223 7.81 -15.67 2.44
CA PRO A 223 7.27 -16.67 1.53
C PRO A 223 5.74 -16.51 1.38
N LEU A 224 5.28 -16.31 0.16
CA LEU A 224 3.87 -16.29 -0.17
C LEU A 224 3.33 -17.72 -0.16
N ARG A 225 2.19 -17.91 0.51
CA ARG A 225 1.52 -19.21 0.62
C ARG A 225 0.13 -19.09 0.05
N TYR A 226 -0.34 -20.13 -0.61
CA TYR A 226 -1.64 -20.15 -1.26
C TYR A 226 -2.51 -21.25 -0.65
N VAL A 227 -3.82 -21.02 -0.65
CA VAL A 227 -4.84 -21.98 -0.19
C VAL A 227 -5.92 -22.09 -1.26
N LYS A 228 -6.57 -23.25 -1.33
CA LYS A 228 -7.70 -23.42 -2.27
C LYS A 228 -8.75 -22.34 -2.06
N SER A 229 -9.24 -21.80 -3.17
CA SER A 229 -10.33 -20.83 -3.23
C SER A 229 -11.57 -21.27 -2.43
N LEU A 230 -12.40 -20.30 -2.03
CA LEU A 230 -13.60 -20.55 -1.23
C LEU A 230 -14.64 -21.40 -2.00
N ASP A 231 -14.74 -21.23 -3.31
CA ASP A 231 -15.60 -22.06 -4.17
C ASP A 231 -14.94 -23.40 -4.55
N GLY A 232 -13.62 -23.53 -4.38
CA GLY A 232 -12.85 -24.73 -4.71
C GLY A 232 -12.69 -24.98 -6.21
N THR A 233 -13.20 -24.09 -7.06
CA THR A 233 -13.18 -24.21 -8.52
C THR A 233 -12.29 -23.16 -9.18
N LYS A 234 -12.03 -22.05 -8.49
CA LYS A 234 -11.06 -21.03 -8.92
C LYS A 234 -9.64 -21.39 -8.50
N GLU A 235 -8.69 -20.68 -9.11
CA GLU A 235 -7.28 -20.70 -8.73
C GLU A 235 -7.07 -20.49 -7.22
N ASP A 236 -5.98 -21.05 -6.71
CA ASP A 236 -5.61 -20.89 -5.30
C ASP A 236 -5.44 -19.40 -4.97
N VAL A 237 -5.93 -19.01 -3.79
CA VAL A 237 -5.90 -17.63 -3.31
C VAL A 237 -4.76 -17.43 -2.33
N LEU A 238 -4.15 -16.23 -2.34
CA LEU A 238 -3.08 -15.90 -1.41
C LEU A 238 -3.60 -15.96 0.03
N LEU A 239 -2.91 -16.73 0.88
CA LEU A 239 -3.04 -16.62 2.32
C LEU A 239 -2.34 -15.33 2.76
N LYS A 240 -3.06 -14.41 3.42
CA LYS A 240 -2.49 -13.11 3.82
C LYS A 240 -1.19 -13.32 4.62
N PRO A 241 -0.09 -12.64 4.26
CA PRO A 241 1.21 -12.78 4.95
C PRO A 241 1.14 -12.43 6.44
N SER A 242 0.19 -11.57 6.82
CA SER A 242 -0.05 -11.14 8.21
C SER A 242 -1.54 -10.96 8.47
N CYS A 243 -1.95 -11.10 9.74
CA CYS A 243 -3.33 -10.86 10.14
C CYS A 243 -3.60 -9.34 10.18
N CYS A 244 -4.63 -8.89 9.47
CA CYS A 244 -5.10 -7.50 9.50
C CYS A 244 -5.94 -7.18 10.76
N LEU A 245 -6.01 -8.11 11.73
CA LEU A 245 -6.74 -7.96 12.99
C LEU A 245 -8.20 -7.49 12.84
N TYR A 246 -8.83 -7.70 11.69
CA TYR A 246 -10.22 -7.26 11.46
C TYR A 246 -11.18 -7.87 12.48
N TYR A 247 -10.92 -9.09 12.96
CA TYR A 247 -11.68 -9.72 14.05
C TYR A 247 -11.62 -8.99 15.41
N ARG A 248 -10.77 -7.96 15.55
CA ARG A 248 -10.64 -7.08 16.73
C ARG A 248 -11.31 -5.72 16.50
N ILE A 249 -12.25 -5.65 15.57
CA ILE A 249 -13.24 -4.57 15.42
C ILE A 249 -14.58 -5.13 15.94
N GLU A 250 -15.44 -4.31 16.53
CA GLU A 250 -16.66 -4.76 17.24
C GLU A 250 -17.56 -5.71 16.42
N ALA A 251 -17.72 -5.47 15.11
CA ALA A 251 -18.44 -6.34 14.16
C ALA A 251 -17.52 -7.23 13.29
N GLY A 252 -16.26 -7.34 13.68
CA GLY A 252 -15.20 -7.99 12.91
C GLY A 252 -15.22 -9.52 12.99
N GLN A 253 -14.80 -10.17 11.90
CA GLN A 253 -14.64 -11.63 11.87
C GLN A 253 -13.34 -12.07 11.18
N TYR A 254 -12.95 -13.32 11.40
CA TYR A 254 -11.83 -13.88 10.65
C TYR A 254 -12.22 -14.07 9.18
N CYS A 255 -11.38 -13.58 8.27
CA CYS A 255 -11.55 -13.84 6.84
C CYS A 255 -11.03 -15.23 6.45
N PHE A 256 -11.51 -15.75 5.31
CA PHE A 256 -11.10 -17.05 4.77
C PHE A 256 -9.57 -17.15 4.55
N VAL A 257 -8.98 -16.06 4.03
CA VAL A 257 -7.54 -15.94 3.79
C VAL A 257 -6.74 -15.52 5.04
N CYS A 258 -7.34 -15.59 6.23
CA CYS A 258 -6.66 -15.21 7.46
C CYS A 258 -5.56 -16.22 7.83
N PRO A 259 -4.33 -15.78 8.17
CA PRO A 259 -3.27 -16.69 8.60
C PRO A 259 -3.50 -17.26 10.01
N ARG A 260 -4.49 -16.75 10.77
CA ARG A 260 -4.78 -17.20 12.15
C ARG A 260 -5.74 -18.38 12.25
N ILE A 261 -6.45 -18.71 11.17
CA ILE A 261 -7.38 -19.83 11.16
C ILE A 261 -6.73 -21.10 10.60
N THR A 262 -7.18 -22.25 11.06
CA THR A 262 -6.69 -23.56 10.62
C THR A 262 -7.34 -23.97 9.31
N GLU A 263 -6.75 -24.96 8.63
CA GLU A 263 -7.38 -25.52 7.43
C GLU A 263 -8.73 -26.17 7.71
N LYS A 264 -8.91 -26.75 8.91
CA LYS A 264 -10.22 -27.27 9.35
C LYS A 264 -11.27 -26.16 9.38
N ALA A 265 -10.94 -24.99 9.91
CA ALA A 265 -11.85 -23.84 9.91
C ALA A 265 -12.16 -23.35 8.49
N ARG A 266 -11.17 -23.34 7.58
CA ARG A 266 -11.40 -23.01 6.16
C ARG A 266 -12.33 -24.00 5.47
N THR A 267 -12.20 -25.29 5.75
CA THR A 267 -13.11 -26.31 5.20
C THR A 267 -14.55 -26.06 5.64
N VAL A 268 -14.79 -25.74 6.92
CA VAL A 268 -16.14 -25.38 7.40
C VAL A 268 -16.69 -24.15 6.65
N MET A 269 -15.85 -23.13 6.43
CA MET A 269 -16.26 -21.94 5.64
C MET A 269 -16.60 -22.30 4.17
N ARG A 270 -15.83 -23.20 3.53
CA ARG A 270 -16.12 -23.68 2.17
C ARG A 270 -17.43 -24.45 2.10
N GLU A 271 -17.66 -25.37 3.03
CA GLU A 271 -18.89 -26.16 3.10
C GLU A 271 -20.12 -25.27 3.32
N ALA A 272 -20.01 -24.25 4.19
CA ALA A 272 -21.07 -23.27 4.39
C ALA A 272 -21.37 -22.50 3.09
N PHE A 273 -20.33 -21.98 2.43
CA PHE A 273 -20.47 -21.25 1.16
C PHE A 273 -21.09 -22.11 0.04
N GLN A 274 -20.72 -23.39 -0.05
CA GLN A 274 -21.28 -24.32 -1.04
C GLN A 274 -22.75 -24.63 -0.78
N LYS A 275 -23.17 -24.72 0.49
CA LYS A 275 -24.58 -24.90 0.87
C LYS A 275 -25.45 -23.68 0.57
N GLU A 276 -24.91 -22.47 0.67
CA GLU A 276 -25.62 -21.24 0.35
C GLU A 276 -25.78 -21.00 -1.17
N LYS A 277 -24.89 -21.60 -1.98
CA LYS A 277 -24.89 -21.46 -3.45
C LYS A 277 -25.56 -22.61 -4.21
N GLY A 278 -25.78 -23.75 -3.55
CA GLY A 278 -26.49 -24.91 -4.11
C GLY A 278 -27.99 -24.79 -3.94
#